data_AF-A0A4Z0YDV0-F1
#
_entry.id   AF-A0A4Z0YDV0-F1
#
_cell.length_a   1.000
_cell.length_b   1.000
_cell.length_c   1.000
_cell.angle_alpha   90.00
_cell.angle_beta   90.00
_cell.angle_gamma   90.00
#
_symmetry.space_group_name_H-M   'P 1'
#
loop_
_entity.id
_entity.type
_entity.pdbx_description
1 polymer ?
#
loop_
_entity_poly.entity_id
_entity_poly.type
_entity_poly.pdbx_seq_one_letter_code
_entity_poly.pdbx_strand_id
1 'polypeptide(L)'
;MGLFEDVVVNAKSAVNVVGKKAGQFVDISKLRISSADLNNEISKRFEALGRTVYEAKKTDNDVSDLVNECITAIDDLYEQLDAVNEQLVAMRAKQVCKNCGQENPQSADYCSKCGHKLSEE
;
A
#
# COMPACT_ATOMS: atom_id res chain seq x y z
N MET A 1 26.35 1.05 17.73
CA MET A 1 25.60 0.30 16.70
C MET A 1 24.14 0.65 16.93
N GLY A 2 23.41 1.43 16.15
CA GLY A 2 23.60 1.90 14.78
C GLY A 2 22.21 2.24 14.23
N LEU A 3 21.50 3.24 14.78
CA LEU A 3 20.14 3.63 14.36
C LEU A 3 20.08 4.16 12.91
N PHE A 4 21.24 4.43 12.31
CA PHE A 4 21.37 4.84 10.91
C PHE A 4 21.30 3.68 9.91
N GLU A 5 21.32 2.42 10.35
CA GLU A 5 21.28 1.27 9.45
C GLU A 5 19.87 0.99 8.88
N ASP A 6 18.80 1.41 9.57
CA ASP A 6 17.42 1.21 9.10
C ASP A 6 16.96 2.24 8.05
N VAL A 7 17.55 3.45 8.04
CA VAL A 7 17.21 4.50 7.08
C VAL A 7 17.71 4.16 5.67
N VAL A 8 18.86 3.47 5.57
CA VAL A 8 19.48 3.09 4.29
C VAL A 8 18.71 1.96 3.59
N VAL A 9 17.95 1.15 4.32
CA VAL A 9 17.16 0.05 3.74
C VAL A 9 16.02 0.60 2.87
N ASN A 10 15.47 1.77 3.20
CA ASN A 10 14.29 2.28 2.50
C ASN A 10 14.58 2.84 1.10
N ALA A 11 15.82 3.25 0.81
CA ALA A 11 16.23 3.65 -0.54
C ALA A 11 16.23 2.46 -1.52
N LYS A 12 16.50 1.24 -1.05
CA LYS A 12 16.46 0.02 -1.88
C LYS A 12 15.03 -0.44 -2.17
N SER A 13 14.10 -0.21 -1.24
CA SER A 13 12.68 -0.55 -1.41
C SER A 13 12.01 0.34 -2.45
N ALA A 14 12.29 1.65 -2.45
CA ALA A 14 11.76 2.59 -3.45
C ALA A 14 12.25 2.29 -4.89
N VAL A 15 13.49 1.83 -5.06
CA VAL A 15 14.05 1.43 -6.36
C VAL A 15 13.35 0.18 -6.94
N ASN A 16 12.90 -0.75 -6.10
CA ASN A 16 12.17 -1.93 -6.56
C ASN A 16 10.73 -1.63 -7.01
N VAL A 17 10.14 -0.51 -6.58
CA VAL A 17 8.78 -0.12 -6.95
C VAL A 17 8.75 0.65 -8.28
N VAL A 18 9.78 1.42 -8.61
CA VAL A 18 9.84 2.21 -9.86
C VAL A 18 10.27 1.38 -11.09
N GLY A 19 10.99 0.27 -10.90
CA GLY A 19 11.53 -0.53 -12.02
C GLY A 19 10.54 -1.49 -12.72
N LYS A 20 9.34 -1.73 -12.17
CA LYS A 20 8.41 -2.78 -12.67
C LYS A 20 7.26 -2.26 -13.52
N LYS A 21 7.47 -1.17 -14.28
CA LYS A 21 6.52 -0.76 -15.34
C LYS A 21 6.53 -1.63 -16.60
N ALA A 22 7.27 -2.73 -16.62
CA ALA A 22 7.24 -3.72 -17.70
C ALA A 22 6.65 -5.06 -17.21
N GLY A 23 5.34 -5.23 -17.36
CA GLY A 23 4.73 -6.56 -17.52
C GLY A 23 4.52 -7.43 -16.27
N GLN A 24 4.06 -6.89 -15.14
CA GLN A 24 3.53 -7.74 -14.06
C GLN A 24 2.04 -7.48 -13.84
N PHE A 25 1.22 -8.45 -14.22
CA PHE A 25 -0.03 -8.70 -13.50
C PHE A 25 0.35 -8.86 -12.02
N VAL A 26 0.09 -7.82 -11.22
CA VAL A 26 0.28 -7.91 -9.77
C VAL A 26 -0.94 -8.64 -9.23
N ASP A 27 -0.78 -9.93 -8.98
CA ASP A 27 -1.88 -10.76 -8.46
C ASP A 27 -2.42 -10.18 -7.15
N ILE A 28 -3.72 -10.37 -6.92
CA ILE A 28 -4.40 -10.01 -5.67
C ILE A 28 -3.63 -10.53 -4.45
N SER A 29 -3.00 -11.71 -4.54
CA SER A 29 -2.17 -12.28 -3.48
C SER A 29 -0.96 -11.40 -3.13
N LYS A 30 -0.29 -10.81 -4.11
CA LYS A 30 0.85 -9.89 -3.88
C LYS A 30 0.39 -8.60 -3.23
N LEU A 31 -0.69 -8.01 -3.73
CA LEU A 31 -1.28 -6.81 -3.13
C LEU A 31 -1.71 -7.03 -1.67
N ARG A 32 -2.25 -8.23 -1.35
CA ARG A 32 -2.59 -8.59 0.03
C ARG A 32 -1.37 -8.71 0.93
N ILE A 33 -0.27 -9.30 0.44
CA ILE A 33 1.00 -9.36 1.17
C ILE A 33 1.52 -7.94 1.42
N SER A 34 1.56 -7.09 0.39
CA SER A 34 1.98 -5.69 0.52
C SER A 34 1.13 -4.91 1.53
N SER A 35 -0.19 -5.09 1.52
CA SER A 35 -1.08 -4.48 2.51
C SER A 35 -0.77 -4.97 3.94
N ALA A 36 -0.49 -6.26 4.12
CA ALA A 36 -0.11 -6.81 5.43
C ALA A 36 1.26 -6.27 5.90
N ASP A 37 2.23 -6.17 5.01
CA ASP A 37 3.56 -5.63 5.32
C ASP A 37 3.49 -4.14 5.71
N LEU A 38 2.70 -3.34 5.00
CA LEU A 38 2.47 -1.93 5.32
C LEU A 38 1.81 -1.77 6.70
N ASN A 39 0.79 -2.58 7.02
CA ASN A 39 0.16 -2.56 8.35
C ASN A 39 1.14 -2.93 9.47
N ASN A 40 2.01 -3.91 9.24
CA ASN A 40 3.05 -4.30 10.20
C ASN A 40 4.07 -3.16 10.39
N GLU A 41 4.48 -2.49 9.31
CA GLU A 41 5.41 -1.37 9.37
C GLU A 41 4.79 -0.17 10.12
N ILE A 42 3.54 0.19 9.82
CA ILE A 42 2.80 1.23 10.57
C ILE A 42 2.80 0.93 12.07
N SER A 43 2.50 -0.32 12.44
CA SER A 43 2.49 -0.75 13.85
C SER A 43 3.86 -0.58 14.52
N LYS A 44 4.95 -0.94 13.82
CA LYS A 44 6.33 -0.75 14.32
C LYS A 44 6.67 0.73 14.47
N ARG A 45 6.25 1.59 13.53
CA ARG A 45 6.50 3.04 13.61
C ARG A 45 5.77 3.67 14.80
N PHE A 46 4.53 3.28 15.05
CA PHE A 46 3.82 3.71 16.25
C PHE A 46 4.53 3.26 17.54
N GLU A 47 5.04 2.03 17.58
CA GLU A 47 5.80 1.54 18.74
C GLU A 47 7.10 2.37 18.96
N ALA A 48 7.85 2.63 17.89
CA ALA A 48 9.08 3.43 17.94
C ALA A 48 8.80 4.89 18.36
N LEU A 49 7.74 5.49 17.84
CA LEU A 49 7.29 6.82 18.23
C LEU A 49 6.93 6.85 19.72
N GLY A 50 6.13 5.89 20.19
CA GLY A 50 5.74 5.78 21.60
C GLY A 50 6.94 5.66 22.54
N ARG A 51 7.93 4.83 22.18
CA ARG A 51 9.19 4.70 22.93
C ARG A 51 9.96 6.02 22.99
N THR A 52 10.05 6.73 21.87
CA THR A 52 10.76 8.02 21.76
C THR A 52 10.10 9.08 22.65
N VAL A 53 8.78 9.21 22.57
CA VAL A 53 8.02 10.16 23.39
C VAL A 53 8.11 9.83 24.88
N TYR A 54 8.04 8.54 25.24
CA TYR A 54 8.18 8.11 26.63
C TYR A 54 9.54 8.49 27.23
N GLU A 55 10.65 8.17 26.54
CA GLU A 55 12.00 8.49 27.01
C GLU A 55 12.24 10.00 27.05
N ALA A 56 11.77 10.73 26.04
CA ALA A 56 11.82 12.19 26.03
C ALA A 56 11.11 12.79 27.25
N LYS A 57 9.91 12.29 27.56
CA LYS A 57 9.14 12.79 28.71
C LYS A 57 9.81 12.47 30.05
N LYS A 58 10.48 11.31 30.14
CA LYS A 58 11.23 10.90 31.34
C LYS A 58 12.50 11.73 31.55
N THR A 59 13.13 12.16 30.48
CA THR A 59 14.40 12.92 30.49
C THR A 59 14.20 14.43 30.39
N ASP A 60 12.96 14.90 30.24
CA ASP A 60 12.58 16.30 29.96
C ASP A 60 13.28 16.87 28.72
N ASN A 61 13.55 16.01 27.74
CA ASN A 61 14.14 16.37 26.46
C ASN A 61 13.06 16.77 25.46
N ASP A 62 13.32 17.80 24.67
CA ASP A 62 12.50 18.14 23.52
C ASP A 62 12.85 17.24 22.32
N VAL A 63 11.85 16.54 21.80
CA VAL A 63 11.94 15.64 20.64
C VAL A 63 10.90 15.98 19.58
N SER A 64 10.37 17.21 19.60
CA SER A 64 9.26 17.64 18.73
C SER A 64 9.56 17.39 17.24
N ASP A 65 10.79 17.66 16.80
CA ASP A 65 11.21 17.42 15.41
C ASP A 65 11.19 15.93 15.04
N LEU A 66 11.75 15.05 15.88
CA LEU A 66 11.71 13.61 15.67
C LEU A 66 10.28 13.06 15.66
N VAL A 67 9.41 13.62 16.50
CA VAL A 67 7.98 13.25 16.53
C VAL A 67 7.30 13.65 15.23
N ASN A 68 7.55 14.87 14.73
CA ASN A 68 6.99 15.33 13.46
C ASN A 68 7.47 14.49 12.26
N GLU A 69 8.76 14.11 12.25
CA GLU A 69 9.30 13.19 11.24
C GLU A 69 8.63 11.82 11.31
N CYS A 70 8.43 11.27 12.52
CA CYS A 70 7.74 10.00 12.70
C CYS A 70 6.27 10.05 12.25
N ILE A 71 5.56 11.15 12.52
CA ILE A 71 4.17 11.36 12.07
C ILE A 71 4.13 11.37 10.54
N THR A 72 4.98 12.18 9.91
CA THR A 72 5.04 12.28 8.44
C THR A 72 5.31 10.90 7.81
N ALA A 73 6.26 10.14 8.36
CA ALA A 73 6.56 8.80 7.86
C ALA A 73 5.40 7.80 8.06
N ILE A 74 4.58 7.95 9.09
CA ILE A 74 3.39 7.13 9.31
C ILE A 74 2.30 7.52 8.31
N ASP A 75 2.10 8.80 8.06
CA ASP A 75 1.13 9.30 7.07
C ASP A 75 1.46 8.79 5.66
N ASP A 76 2.73 8.85 5.26
CA ASP A 76 3.22 8.31 3.98
C ASP A 76 2.92 6.79 3.84
N LEU A 77 2.99 6.03 4.95
CA LEU A 77 2.68 4.61 4.95
C LEU A 77 1.18 4.36 4.83
N TYR A 78 0.34 5.21 5.44
CA TYR A 78 -1.10 5.16 5.25
C TYR A 78 -1.51 5.48 3.81
N GLU A 79 -0.91 6.50 3.19
CA GLU A 79 -1.17 6.80 1.78
C GLU A 79 -0.83 5.62 0.86
N GLN A 80 0.30 4.94 1.12
CA GLN A 80 0.67 3.73 0.39
C GLN A 80 -0.32 2.57 0.64
N LEU A 81 -0.78 2.40 1.87
CA LEU A 81 -1.74 1.37 2.23
C LEU A 81 -3.09 1.60 1.54
N ASP A 82 -3.55 2.85 1.50
CA ASP A 82 -4.78 3.24 0.82
C ASP A 82 -4.68 2.98 -0.69
N ALA A 83 -3.57 3.36 -1.33
CA ALA A 83 -3.33 3.07 -2.74
C ALA A 83 -3.33 1.56 -3.07
N VAL A 84 -2.81 0.71 -2.18
CA VAL A 84 -2.86 -0.75 -2.33
C VAL A 84 -4.28 -1.29 -2.13
N ASN A 85 -5.00 -0.75 -1.16
CA ASN A 85 -6.39 -1.14 -0.87
C ASN A 85 -7.33 -0.76 -2.02
N GLU A 86 -7.17 0.42 -2.62
CA GLU A 86 -7.91 0.84 -3.80
C GLU A 86 -7.68 -0.11 -4.99
N GLN A 87 -6.42 -0.50 -5.23
CA GLN A 87 -6.10 -1.50 -6.26
C GLN A 87 -6.74 -2.86 -5.98
N LEU A 88 -6.79 -3.30 -4.71
CA LEU A 88 -7.47 -4.53 -4.31
C LEU A 88 -8.98 -4.47 -4.56
N VAL A 89 -9.61 -3.33 -4.29
CA VAL A 89 -11.03 -3.10 -4.58
C VAL A 89 -11.28 -3.13 -6.08
N ALA A 90 -10.49 -2.39 -6.87
CA ALA A 90 -10.61 -2.35 -8.32
C ALA A 90 -10.47 -3.73 -8.96
N MET A 91 -9.51 -4.54 -8.48
CA MET A 91 -9.29 -5.92 -8.96
C MET A 91 -10.43 -6.89 -8.61
N ARG A 92 -11.20 -6.61 -7.54
CA ARG A 92 -12.36 -7.42 -7.14
C ARG A 92 -13.67 -6.96 -7.76
N ALA A 93 -13.70 -5.74 -8.30
CA ALA A 93 -14.89 -5.17 -8.88
C ALA A 93 -15.31 -5.98 -10.11
N LYS A 94 -16.60 -6.33 -10.17
CA LYS A 94 -17.17 -7.14 -11.26
C LYS A 94 -18.33 -6.40 -11.90
N GLN A 95 -18.50 -6.63 -13.19
CA GLN A 95 -19.64 -6.17 -13.97
C GLN A 95 -20.38 -7.37 -14.57
N VAL A 96 -21.70 -7.25 -14.69
CA VAL A 96 -22.54 -8.29 -15.28
C VAL A 96 -22.78 -7.96 -16.75
N CYS A 97 -22.53 -8.93 -17.62
CA CYS A 97 -22.81 -8.78 -19.04
C CYS A 97 -24.32 -8.63 -19.28
N LYS A 98 -24.74 -7.49 -19.86
CA LYS A 98 -26.15 -7.21 -20.18
C LYS A 98 -26.75 -8.19 -21.20
N ASN A 99 -25.93 -8.81 -22.05
CA ASN A 99 -26.39 -9.75 -23.08
C ASN A 99 -26.60 -11.19 -22.56
N CYS A 100 -25.67 -11.71 -21.75
CA CYS A 100 -25.69 -13.13 -21.35
C CYS A 100 -25.66 -13.39 -19.84
N GLY A 101 -25.65 -12.33 -19.01
CA GLY A 101 -25.66 -12.42 -17.55
C GLY A 101 -24.35 -12.88 -16.89
N GLN A 102 -23.26 -13.04 -17.64
CA GLN A 102 -21.97 -13.48 -17.09
C GLN A 102 -21.32 -12.37 -16.26
N GLU A 103 -20.84 -12.69 -15.06
CA GLU A 103 -19.93 -11.83 -14.30
C GLU A 103 -18.55 -11.79 -14.97
N ASN A 104 -18.05 -10.58 -15.21
CA ASN A 104 -16.75 -10.30 -15.77
C ASN A 104 -16.00 -9.30 -14.88
N PRO A 105 -14.66 -9.27 -14.91
CA PRO A 105 -13.89 -8.20 -14.27
C PRO A 105 -14.36 -6.83 -14.74
N GLN A 106 -14.36 -5.83 -13.85
CA GLN A 106 -14.76 -4.46 -14.22
C GLN A 106 -13.81 -3.83 -15.25
N SER A 107 -12.58 -4.35 -15.38
CA SER A 107 -11.62 -3.97 -16.41
C SER A 107 -11.79 -4.69 -17.76
N ALA A 108 -12.77 -5.61 -17.89
CA ALA A 108 -12.96 -6.36 -19.13
C ALA A 108 -13.74 -5.54 -20.18
N ASP A 109 -13.16 -5.36 -21.37
CA ASP A 109 -13.83 -4.70 -22.51
C ASP A 109 -14.87 -5.60 -23.18
N TYR A 110 -14.69 -6.92 -23.12
CA TYR A 110 -15.55 -7.91 -23.75
C TYR A 110 -15.92 -9.01 -22.78
N CYS A 111 -17.12 -9.56 -22.96
CA CYS A 111 -17.63 -10.67 -22.18
C CYS A 111 -16.83 -11.94 -22.47
N SER A 112 -16.20 -12.50 -21.44
CA SER A 112 -15.46 -13.77 -21.48
C SER A 112 -16.28 -14.98 -21.96
N LYS A 113 -17.62 -14.89 -21.91
CA LYS A 113 -18.53 -15.98 -22.31
C LYS A 113 -19.14 -15.79 -23.70
N CYS A 114 -19.60 -14.59 -24.04
CA CYS A 114 -20.35 -14.36 -25.28
C CYS A 114 -19.72 -13.33 -26.23
N GLY A 115 -18.57 -12.73 -25.88
CA GLY A 115 -17.88 -11.74 -26.71
C GLY A 115 -18.59 -10.38 -26.81
N HIS A 116 -19.73 -10.18 -26.15
CA HIS A 116 -20.42 -8.89 -26.13
C HIS A 116 -19.56 -7.81 -25.45
N LYS A 117 -19.45 -6.64 -26.07
CA LYS A 117 -18.71 -5.50 -25.50
C LYS A 117 -19.35 -5.07 -24.18
N LEU A 118 -18.55 -4.88 -23.14
CA LEU A 118 -18.99 -4.56 -21.78
C LEU A 118 -18.86 -3.07 -21.45
N SER A 119 -17.91 -2.39 -22.10
CA SER A 119 -17.75 -0.94 -22.03
C SER A 119 -18.71 -0.24 -23.00
N GLU A 120 -19.68 0.48 -22.45
CA GLU A 120 -20.45 1.51 -23.17
C GLU A 120 -19.61 2.79 -23.18
N GLU A 121 -18.97 3.06 -24.32
CA GLU A 121 -18.97 4.44 -24.87
C GLU A 121 -20.18 4.55 -25.79
#